data_AF-A0A968Z578-F1
#
_entry.id   AF-A0A968Z578-F1
#
_cell.length_a   1.000
_cell.length_b   1.000
_cell.length_c   1.000
_cell.angle_alpha   90.00
_cell.angle_beta   90.00
_cell.angle_gamma   90.00
#
_symmetry.space_group_name_H-M   'P 1'
#
loop_
_entity.id
_entity.type
_entity.pdbx_description
1 polymer ?
#
loop_
_entity_poly.entity_id
_entity_poly.type
_entity_poly.pdbx_seq_one_letter_code
_entity_poly.pdbx_strand_id
1 'polypeptide(L)'
;MTEPHNFTSTEQFQDVNKRIWNQLIREYFRDVSASDDNLDLTTPRQALLKACLHSEDDSLLLTIGRMNLFLHATTYLTDWGYDLPVGNIGSSSAGCLVGRTRKGHREFMSLVKSDRSYRENKNFIFTTTVIAGDDLVLSM
;
A
#
# COMPACT_ATOMS: atom_id res chain seq x y z
N MET A 1 -1.63 -20.76 24.05
CA MET A 1 -0.79 -21.64 23.21
C MET A 1 0.54 -21.77 23.92
N THR A 2 0.90 -22.97 24.37
CA THR A 2 2.21 -23.24 24.97
C THR A 2 3.27 -23.17 23.89
N GLU A 3 4.22 -22.24 24.03
CA GLU A 3 5.36 -22.09 23.12
C GLU A 3 6.18 -23.40 23.12
N PRO A 4 6.65 -23.89 21.96
CA PRO A 4 7.58 -25.01 21.91
C PRO A 4 8.85 -24.62 22.68
N HIS A 5 9.36 -25.54 23.50
CA HIS A 5 10.39 -25.33 24.53
C HIS A 5 11.72 -24.68 24.09
N ASN A 6 11.93 -24.44 22.79
CA ASN A 6 13.18 -23.94 22.21
C ASN A 6 13.03 -22.63 21.44
N PHE A 7 11.88 -21.95 21.52
CA PHE A 7 11.65 -20.70 20.81
C PHE A 7 11.27 -19.62 21.81
N THR A 8 12.09 -18.57 21.91
CA THR A 8 11.72 -17.37 22.65
C THR A 8 10.59 -16.66 21.93
N SER A 9 9.77 -15.90 22.65
CA SER A 9 8.71 -15.08 22.02
C SER A 9 9.28 -14.08 20.98
N THR A 10 10.55 -13.67 21.12
CA THR A 10 11.23 -12.82 20.14
C THR A 10 11.50 -13.57 18.84
N GLU A 11 12.10 -14.76 18.93
CA GLU A 11 12.34 -15.61 17.75
C GLU A 11 11.02 -15.99 17.08
N GLN A 12 9.98 -16.29 17.86
CA GLN A 12 8.63 -16.56 17.34
C GLN A 12 8.09 -15.38 16.53
N PHE A 13 8.21 -14.17 17.08
CA PHE A 13 7.78 -12.97 16.39
C PHE A 13 8.56 -12.75 15.09
N GLN A 14 9.89 -12.87 15.12
CA GLN A 14 10.74 -12.66 13.95
C GLN A 14 10.47 -13.69 12.85
N ASP A 15 10.33 -14.97 13.19
CA ASP A 15 10.01 -16.03 12.23
C ASP A 15 8.64 -15.82 11.56
N VAL A 16 7.60 -15.46 12.33
CA VAL A 16 6.29 -15.14 11.77
C VAL A 16 6.38 -13.93 10.84
N ASN A 17 7.13 -12.90 11.21
CA ASN A 17 7.36 -11.76 10.33
C ASN A 17 8.08 -12.17 9.05
N LYS A 18 9.12 -12.99 9.13
CA LYS A 18 9.89 -13.43 7.96
C LYS A 18 9.01 -14.18 6.98
N ARG A 19 8.14 -15.05 7.47
CA ARG A 19 7.25 -15.86 6.63
C ARG A 19 6.12 -15.04 6.03
N ILE A 20 5.40 -14.30 6.86
CA ILE A 20 4.17 -13.62 6.45
C ILE A 20 4.47 -12.27 5.78
N TRP A 21 5.31 -11.41 6.38
CA TRP A 21 5.58 -10.09 5.82
C TRP A 21 6.36 -10.16 4.52
N ASN A 22 7.39 -11.01 4.42
CA ASN A 22 8.13 -11.11 3.17
C ASN A 22 7.24 -11.63 2.01
N GLN A 23 6.23 -12.45 2.28
CA GLN A 23 5.26 -12.85 1.27
C GLN A 23 4.44 -11.64 0.77
N LEU A 24 3.89 -10.84 1.70
CA LEU A 24 3.13 -9.63 1.36
C LEU A 24 3.98 -8.60 0.61
N ILE A 25 5.22 -8.42 1.04
CA ILE A 25 6.19 -7.52 0.39
C ILE A 25 6.45 -8.00 -1.04
N ARG A 26 6.75 -9.28 -1.25
CA ARG A 26 7.00 -9.82 -2.60
C ARG A 26 5.78 -9.74 -3.50
N GLU A 27 4.58 -9.94 -2.97
CA GLU A 27 3.35 -9.75 -3.74
C GLU A 27 3.19 -8.29 -4.19
N TYR A 28 3.45 -7.33 -3.30
CA TYR A 28 3.41 -5.91 -3.62
C TYR A 28 4.44 -5.51 -4.68
N PHE A 29 5.66 -6.03 -4.58
CA PHE A 29 6.77 -5.79 -5.52
C PHE A 29 6.87 -6.82 -6.65
N ARG A 30 5.78 -7.52 -6.99
CA ARG A 30 5.77 -8.56 -8.04
C ARG A 30 6.20 -8.07 -9.43
N ASP A 31 6.24 -6.76 -9.63
CA ASP A 31 6.74 -6.13 -10.85
C ASP A 31 8.29 -6.08 -10.93
N VAL A 32 8.98 -6.33 -9.82
CA VAL A 32 10.44 -6.47 -9.77
C VAL A 32 10.80 -7.93 -10.09
N SER A 33 11.39 -8.16 -11.26
CA SER A 33 11.77 -9.51 -11.72
C SER A 33 13.16 -9.97 -11.28
N ALA A 34 13.98 -9.06 -10.74
CA ALA A 34 15.31 -9.38 -10.23
C ALA A 34 15.19 -10.20 -8.93
N SER A 35 16.10 -11.16 -8.73
CA SER A 35 16.18 -11.90 -7.47
C SER A 35 16.66 -10.99 -6.33
N ASP A 36 16.31 -11.34 -5.09
CA ASP A 36 16.66 -10.57 -3.88
C ASP A 36 18.18 -10.30 -3.72
N ASP A 37 19.01 -11.16 -4.32
CA ASP A 37 20.48 -11.06 -4.31
C ASP A 37 21.06 -10.20 -5.45
N ASN A 38 20.26 -9.93 -6.49
CA ASN A 38 20.67 -9.20 -7.68
C ASN A 38 19.91 -7.87 -7.85
N LEU A 39 19.40 -7.32 -6.75
CA LEU A 39 18.69 -6.03 -6.76
C LEU A 39 19.68 -4.89 -7.00
N ASP A 40 19.35 -4.03 -7.96
CA ASP A 40 20.04 -2.77 -8.19
C ASP A 40 19.58 -1.72 -7.18
N LEU A 41 20.39 -1.49 -6.15
CA LEU A 41 20.09 -0.54 -5.08
C LEU A 41 20.15 0.93 -5.52
N THR A 42 20.62 1.23 -6.75
CA THR A 42 20.53 2.58 -7.31
C THR A 42 19.12 2.88 -7.84
N THR A 43 18.33 1.85 -8.13
CA THR A 43 16.92 1.98 -8.51
C THR A 43 16.05 2.09 -7.25
N PRO A 44 15.34 3.23 -7.01
CA PRO A 44 14.62 3.45 -5.76
C PRO A 44 13.60 2.36 -5.40
N ARG A 45 12.94 1.77 -6.40
CA ARG A 45 11.94 0.72 -6.20
C ARG A 45 12.55 -0.59 -5.72
N GLN A 46 13.69 -0.98 -6.28
CA GLN A 46 14.42 -2.19 -5.89
C GLN A 46 15.11 -1.99 -4.52
N ALA A 47 15.64 -0.79 -4.27
CA ALA A 47 16.18 -0.41 -2.97
C ALA A 47 15.12 -0.50 -1.86
N LEU A 48 13.89 -0.01 -2.11
CA LEU A 48 12.78 -0.10 -1.17
C LEU A 48 12.38 -1.56 -0.90
N LEU A 49 12.30 -2.41 -1.93
CA LEU A 49 12.07 -3.85 -1.76
C LEU A 49 13.12 -4.46 -0.81
N LYS A 50 14.42 -4.24 -1.08
CA LYS A 50 15.50 -4.78 -0.23
C LYS A 50 15.41 -4.27 1.20
N ALA A 51 15.05 -2.99 1.39
CA ALA A 51 14.92 -2.39 2.71
C ALA A 51 13.77 -2.98 3.52
N CYS A 52 12.68 -3.42 2.88
CA CYS A 52 11.52 -4.00 3.56
C CYS A 52 11.69 -5.49 3.92
N LEU A 53 12.51 -6.25 3.19
CA LEU A 53 12.67 -7.69 3.42
C LEU A 53 13.38 -8.00 4.74
N HIS A 54 12.73 -8.81 5.57
CA HIS A 54 13.27 -9.28 6.85
C HIS A 54 14.21 -10.48 6.66
N SER A 55 15.34 -10.45 7.36
CA SER A 55 16.36 -11.52 7.43
C SER A 55 16.41 -12.18 8.81
N GLU A 56 16.91 -13.41 8.88
CA GLU A 56 17.13 -14.14 10.16
C GLU A 56 18.03 -13.37 11.12
N ASP A 57 19.04 -12.67 10.60
CA ASP A 57 20.03 -11.95 11.41
C ASP A 57 19.59 -10.54 11.82
N ASP A 58 18.37 -10.11 11.47
CA ASP A 58 17.89 -8.79 11.86
C ASP A 58 17.69 -8.75 13.38
N SER A 59 18.08 -7.63 14.00
CA SER A 59 17.67 -7.35 15.38
C SER A 59 16.16 -7.08 15.44
N LEU A 60 15.54 -7.27 16.62
CA LEU A 60 14.12 -6.97 16.82
C LEU A 60 13.74 -5.54 16.38
N LEU A 61 14.62 -4.57 16.65
CA LEU A 61 14.41 -3.18 16.22
C LEU A 61 14.39 -3.05 14.70
N LEU A 62 15.29 -3.76 14.02
CA LEU A 62 15.34 -3.74 12.56
C LEU A 62 14.13 -4.48 11.97
N THR A 63 13.71 -5.62 12.53
CA THR A 63 12.46 -6.32 12.15
C THR A 63 11.28 -5.35 12.18
N ILE A 64 11.08 -4.65 13.30
CA ILE A 64 9.99 -3.68 13.46
C ILE A 64 10.16 -2.49 12.51
N GLY A 65 11.39 -2.00 12.33
CA GLY A 65 11.70 -0.90 11.42
C GLY A 65 11.33 -1.20 9.97
N ARG A 66 11.62 -2.42 9.50
CA ARG A 66 11.27 -2.89 8.14
C ARG A 66 9.76 -3.02 7.94
N MET A 67 9.03 -3.54 8.93
CA MET A 67 7.56 -3.62 8.88
C MET A 67 6.94 -2.22 8.77
N ASN A 68 7.40 -1.29 9.61
CA ASN A 68 6.93 0.10 9.57
C ASN A 68 7.29 0.77 8.25
N LEU A 69 8.51 0.54 7.73
CA LEU A 69 8.91 1.08 6.43
C LEU A 69 7.97 0.61 5.31
N PHE A 70 7.64 -0.69 5.26
CA PHE A 70 6.68 -1.21 4.28
C PHE A 70 5.32 -0.53 4.45
N LEU A 71 4.73 -0.56 5.65
CA LEU A 71 3.45 0.10 5.94
C LEU A 71 3.44 1.58 5.53
N HIS A 72 4.44 2.37 5.90
CA HIS A 72 4.44 3.79 5.57
C HIS A 72 4.71 4.05 4.08
N ALA A 73 5.60 3.27 3.46
CA ALA A 73 5.88 3.44 2.03
C ALA A 73 4.72 2.95 1.15
N THR A 74 3.95 1.96 1.59
CA THR A 74 2.89 1.37 0.76
C THR A 74 1.48 1.77 1.13
N THR A 75 1.22 2.22 2.37
CA THR A 75 -0.15 2.51 2.86
C THR A 75 -0.43 4.01 2.98
N TYR A 76 0.58 4.80 3.34
CA TYR A 76 0.45 6.27 3.44
C TYR A 76 0.31 6.95 2.06
N LEU A 77 0.62 6.22 0.99
CA LEU A 77 0.48 6.66 -0.39
C LEU A 77 -0.75 6.06 -1.10
N THR A 78 -1.57 5.28 -0.38
CA THR A 78 -2.60 4.44 -1.02
C THR A 78 -3.93 4.51 -0.28
N ASP A 79 -4.62 5.64 -0.41
CA ASP A 79 -6.06 5.71 -0.12
C ASP A 79 -6.86 5.26 -1.37
N TRP A 80 -7.03 3.94 -1.58
CA TRP A 80 -7.65 3.33 -2.78
C TRP A 80 -9.12 2.93 -2.61
N GLY A 81 -9.81 3.42 -1.58
CA GLY A 81 -11.11 2.87 -1.21
C GLY A 81 -11.00 1.46 -0.59
N TYR A 82 -12.00 1.09 0.21
CA TYR A 82 -11.90 -0.03 1.15
C TYR A 82 -12.73 -1.26 0.79
N ASP A 83 -13.48 -1.22 -0.33
CA ASP A 83 -14.42 -2.28 -0.75
C ASP A 83 -15.40 -2.73 0.35
N LEU A 84 -15.68 -1.85 1.33
CA LEU A 84 -16.51 -2.17 2.50
C LEU A 84 -18.01 -2.22 2.14
N PRO A 85 -18.83 -2.96 2.90
CA PRO A 85 -20.27 -3.01 2.71
C PRO A 85 -20.92 -1.63 2.67
N VAL A 86 -21.89 -1.41 1.78
CA VAL A 86 -22.56 -0.11 1.58
C VAL A 86 -23.21 0.40 2.87
N GLY A 87 -23.70 -0.48 3.73
CA GLY A 87 -24.33 -0.13 5.01
C GLY A 87 -23.39 -0.12 6.22
N ASN A 88 -22.11 -0.45 6.07
CA ASN A 88 -21.17 -0.51 7.18
C ASN A 88 -19.73 -0.26 6.72
N ILE A 89 -19.28 0.98 6.87
CA ILE A 89 -17.92 1.42 6.53
C ILE A 89 -16.95 1.33 7.74
N GLY A 90 -17.41 0.84 8.90
CA GLY A 90 -16.61 0.74 10.12
C GLY A 90 -15.97 2.07 10.51
N SER A 91 -14.67 2.03 10.83
CA SER A 91 -13.84 3.20 11.13
C SER A 91 -13.18 3.83 9.90
N SER A 92 -13.59 3.43 8.69
CA SER A 92 -13.03 4.00 7.46
C SER A 92 -13.67 5.36 7.18
N SER A 93 -12.88 6.31 6.69
CA SER A 93 -13.40 7.56 6.12
C SER A 93 -14.13 7.25 4.82
N ALA A 94 -14.89 8.24 4.31
CA ALA A 94 -15.33 8.22 2.92
C ALA A 94 -14.08 7.98 2.07
N GLY A 95 -13.94 6.76 1.52
CA GLY A 95 -12.80 6.42 0.67
C GLY A 95 -12.65 7.45 -0.44
N CYS A 96 -11.46 7.54 -1.04
CA CYS A 96 -11.13 8.46 -2.14
C CYS A 96 -12.37 9.00 -2.86
N LEU A 97 -12.55 10.33 -2.91
CA LEU A 97 -13.74 11.04 -3.41
C LEU A 97 -14.24 10.60 -4.81
N VAL A 98 -13.44 9.79 -5.49
CA VAL A 98 -13.58 9.32 -6.87
C VAL A 98 -14.09 7.87 -6.96
N GLY A 99 -14.25 7.16 -5.83
CA GLY A 99 -14.82 5.81 -5.82
C GLY A 99 -14.82 5.10 -4.46
N ARG A 100 -15.95 4.48 -4.10
CA ARG A 100 -16.10 3.62 -2.90
C ARG A 100 -15.24 2.36 -2.95
N THR A 101 -15.00 1.82 -4.15
CA THR A 101 -14.33 0.54 -4.37
C THR A 101 -12.94 0.72 -4.95
N ARG A 102 -12.04 -0.23 -4.67
CA ARG A 102 -10.69 -0.28 -5.27
C ARG A 102 -10.74 -0.41 -6.78
N LYS A 103 -11.79 -1.07 -7.30
CA LYS A 103 -12.04 -1.16 -8.74
C LYS A 103 -12.37 0.21 -9.32
N GLY A 104 -13.34 0.92 -8.73
CA GLY A 104 -13.75 2.25 -9.20
C GLY A 104 -12.62 3.27 -9.12
N HIS A 105 -11.83 3.26 -8.04
CA HIS A 105 -10.64 4.11 -7.94
C HIS A 105 -9.63 3.83 -9.06
N ARG A 106 -9.34 2.55 -9.36
CA ARG A 106 -8.43 2.18 -10.46
C ARG A 106 -8.92 2.65 -11.81
N GLU A 107 -10.21 2.47 -12.08
CA GLU A 107 -10.85 2.93 -13.32
C GLU A 107 -10.76 4.45 -13.46
N PHE A 108 -11.09 5.19 -12.39
CA PHE A 108 -10.97 6.64 -12.35
C PHE A 108 -9.53 7.12 -12.59
N MET A 109 -8.54 6.56 -11.88
CA MET A 109 -7.15 6.93 -12.05
C MET A 109 -6.62 6.58 -13.45
N SER A 110 -7.12 5.52 -14.08
CA SER A 110 -6.78 5.19 -15.47
C SER A 110 -7.25 6.29 -16.43
N LEU A 111 -8.46 6.82 -16.23
CA LEU A 111 -9.00 7.93 -17.02
C LEU A 111 -8.18 9.20 -16.82
N VAL A 112 -7.95 9.61 -15.57
CA VAL A 112 -7.12 10.80 -15.24
C VAL A 112 -5.72 10.70 -15.86
N LYS A 113 -5.09 9.52 -15.78
CA LYS A 113 -3.74 9.31 -16.33
C LYS A 113 -3.67 9.28 -17.85
N SER A 114 -4.81 9.07 -18.52
CA SER A 114 -4.91 9.15 -19.99
C SER A 114 -5.02 10.59 -20.50
N ASP A 115 -5.41 11.53 -19.62
CA ASP A 115 -5.59 12.93 -19.98
C ASP A 115 -4.31 13.54 -20.54
N ARG A 116 -4.47 14.39 -21.56
CA ARG A 116 -3.33 15.03 -22.23
C ARG A 116 -2.53 15.90 -21.27
N SER A 117 -3.20 16.65 -20.39
CA SER A 117 -2.57 17.57 -19.44
C SER A 117 -1.64 16.82 -18.49
N TYR A 118 -2.07 15.65 -18.01
CA TYR A 118 -1.23 14.77 -17.19
C TYR A 118 -0.12 14.06 -17.98
N ARG A 119 -0.35 13.75 -19.25
CA ARG A 119 0.70 13.16 -20.11
C ARG A 119 1.81 14.14 -20.41
N GLU A 120 1.48 15.41 -20.65
CA GLU A 120 2.42 16.50 -20.93
C GLU A 120 3.11 17.01 -19.65
N ASN A 121 2.40 17.05 -18.51
CA ASN A 121 2.96 17.45 -17.22
C ASN A 121 2.51 16.48 -16.11
N LYS A 122 3.44 15.65 -15.62
CA LYS A 122 3.18 14.69 -14.54
C LYS A 122 2.84 15.33 -13.19
N ASN A 123 3.10 16.64 -13.05
CA ASN A 123 2.77 17.44 -11.87
C ASN A 123 1.49 18.28 -12.07
N PHE A 124 0.71 18.04 -13.13
CA PHE A 124 -0.55 18.74 -13.36
C PHE A 124 -1.55 18.46 -12.23
N ILE A 125 -2.08 19.52 -11.63
CA ILE A 125 -3.04 19.43 -10.52
C ILE A 125 -4.46 19.47 -11.11
N PHE A 126 -5.17 18.35 -11.01
CA PHE A 126 -6.60 18.32 -11.30
C PHE A 126 -7.37 18.98 -10.15
N THR A 127 -8.28 19.89 -10.47
CA THR A 127 -9.16 20.53 -9.51
C THR A 127 -10.59 20.07 -9.77
N THR A 128 -11.34 19.80 -8.70
CA THR A 128 -12.76 19.44 -8.78
C THR A 128 -13.54 20.22 -7.73
N THR A 129 -14.83 20.36 -7.93
CA THR A 129 -15.77 20.94 -6.97
C THR A 129 -16.69 19.84 -6.48
N VAL A 130 -16.82 19.72 -5.16
CA VAL A 130 -17.79 18.82 -4.53
C VAL A 130 -19.11 19.58 -4.41
N ILE A 131 -20.18 18.99 -4.95
CA ILE A 131 -21.54 19.50 -4.84
C ILE A 131 -22.32 18.47 -4.02
N ALA A 132 -23.14 18.95 -3.08
CA ALA A 132 -23.99 18.07 -2.30
C ALA A 132 -25.07 17.44 -3.21
N GLY A 133 -25.45 16.19 -2.96
CA GLY A 133 -26.36 15.45 -3.85
C GLY A 133 -27.75 16.08 -3.93
N ASP A 134 -28.21 16.66 -2.84
CA ASP A 134 -29.44 17.46 -2.73
C ASP A 134 -29.36 18.79 -3.47
N ASP A 135 -28.22 19.47 -3.43
CA ASP A 135 -27.99 20.71 -4.21
C ASP A 135 -28.02 20.44 -5.72
N LEU A 136 -27.51 19.28 -6.18
CA LEU A 136 -27.53 18.92 -7.60
C LEU A 136 -28.95 18.74 -8.13
N VAL A 137 -29.83 18.10 -7.35
CA VAL A 137 -31.23 17.82 -7.75
C VAL A 137 -32.05 19.10 -7.91
N LEU A 138 -31.71 20.17 -7.19
CA LEU A 138 -32.39 21.47 -7.30
C LEU A 138 -31.95 22.29 -8.53
N SER A 139 -30.89 21.87 -9.22
CA SER A 139 -30.33 22.56 -10.39
C SER A 139 -30.74 21.97 -11.75
N MET A 140 -31.54 20.89 -11.74
CA MET A 140 -32.11 20.22 -12.92
C MET A 140 -33.62 20.48 -13.03
#